data_AF-A0AAE0AUH7-F1
#
_entry.id   AF-A0AAE0AUH7-F1
#
_cell.length_a   1.000
_cell.length_b   1.000
_cell.length_c   1.000
_cell.angle_alpha   90.00
_cell.angle_beta   90.00
_cell.angle_gamma   90.00
#
_symmetry.space_group_name_H-M   'P 1'
#
loop_
_entity.id
_entity.type
_entity.pdbx_description
1 polymer ?
#
loop_
_entity_poly.entity_id
_entity_poly.type
_entity_poly.pdbx_seq_one_letter_code
_entity_poly.pdbx_strand_id
1 'polypeptide(L)'
;MDQSVSEASSRAPKIVEVDLGNRSYPIYIGSGLLDQPDLLQRHIHGKRVLVVTNDTVGPLYLDKVTEALTRGNPNVSVESETLMKVFDKAIESRLDRRCTFVALGGGVIGDMCGFAAAAFLRGVNFIQIPTTVMAQVDSSVGGKTGINHPLGKNLIGAFYQPQCVLIDTDTLNTLPDRELASGLAEVVKYGLIRDAEFFEWQEKNMAKLMARDPSALAYAIKRSV
;
A
#
# COMPACT_ATOMS: atom_id res chain seq x y z
N MET A 1 18.45 34.02 18.02
CA MET A 1 17.43 33.54 17.06
C MET A 1 17.90 32.19 16.62
N ASP A 2 17.49 31.16 17.35
CA ASP A 2 17.97 29.79 17.20
C ASP A 2 16.92 29.02 16.41
N GLN A 3 17.31 28.51 15.24
CA GLN A 3 16.45 27.77 14.33
C GLN A 3 16.37 26.32 14.83
N SER A 4 15.27 25.98 15.48
CA SER A 4 14.87 24.59 15.71
C SER A 4 14.29 24.02 14.42
N VAL A 5 15.17 23.54 13.54
CA VAL A 5 14.77 22.57 12.52
C VAL A 5 14.82 21.20 13.20
N SER A 6 13.66 20.65 13.54
CA SER A 6 13.57 19.30 14.07
C SER A 6 14.00 18.31 12.99
N GLU A 7 15.17 17.70 13.14
CA GLU A 7 15.54 16.50 12.40
C GLU A 7 14.53 15.40 12.73
N ALA A 8 13.53 15.22 11.87
CA ALA A 8 12.73 14.01 11.83
C ALA A 8 13.68 12.87 11.44
N SER A 9 14.25 12.20 12.46
CA SER A 9 15.11 11.04 12.30
C SER A 9 14.44 10.01 11.39
N SER A 10 14.87 9.93 10.12
CA SER A 10 14.44 8.91 9.17
C SER A 10 14.90 7.54 9.67
N ARG A 11 14.01 6.81 10.35
CA ARG A 11 14.29 5.43 10.76
C ARG A 11 14.23 4.55 9.51
N ALA A 12 15.26 3.75 9.31
CA ALA A 12 15.29 2.77 8.23
C ALA A 12 14.03 1.87 8.26
N PRO A 13 13.42 1.58 7.11
CA PRO A 13 12.20 0.77 7.07
C PRO A 13 12.49 -0.66 7.54
N LYS A 14 11.54 -1.26 8.24
CA LYS A 14 11.53 -2.71 8.44
C LYS A 14 11.15 -3.36 7.11
N ILE A 15 11.85 -4.44 6.75
CA ILE A 15 11.59 -5.16 5.51
C ILE A 15 11.10 -6.58 5.84
N VAL A 16 10.02 -6.99 5.20
CA VAL A 16 9.56 -8.39 5.16
C VAL A 16 9.61 -8.83 3.70
N GLU A 17 10.38 -9.88 3.42
CA GLU A 17 10.46 -10.46 2.07
C GLU A 17 9.38 -11.54 1.92
N VAL A 18 8.56 -11.43 0.89
CA VAL A 18 7.59 -12.47 0.53
C VAL A 18 8.26 -13.40 -0.48
N ASP A 19 8.68 -14.58 -0.03
CA ASP A 19 9.38 -15.55 -0.88
C ASP A 19 8.42 -16.28 -1.83
N LEU A 20 8.55 -15.98 -3.13
CA LEU A 20 7.82 -16.59 -4.22
C LEU A 20 8.76 -16.94 -5.39
N GLY A 21 10.03 -17.20 -5.10
CA GLY A 21 11.09 -17.41 -6.09
C GLY A 21 11.31 -16.16 -6.95
N ASN A 22 11.20 -16.29 -8.27
CA ASN A 22 11.41 -15.17 -9.21
C ASN A 22 10.38 -14.02 -9.11
N ARG A 23 9.32 -14.20 -8.30
CA ARG A 23 8.28 -13.19 -8.06
C ARG A 23 8.29 -12.67 -6.63
N SER A 24 9.37 -12.93 -5.90
CA SER A 24 9.54 -12.42 -4.54
C SER A 24 9.54 -10.90 -4.54
N TYR A 25 8.97 -10.30 -3.51
CA TYR A 25 8.87 -8.86 -3.40
C TYR A 25 8.99 -8.39 -1.93
N PRO A 26 9.55 -7.19 -1.71
CA PRO A 26 9.66 -6.61 -0.39
C PRO A 26 8.37 -5.91 0.06
N ILE A 27 8.10 -6.01 1.35
CA ILE A 27 7.17 -5.17 2.08
C ILE A 27 8.00 -4.21 2.96
N TYR A 28 7.94 -2.92 2.65
CA TYR A 28 8.57 -1.86 3.45
C TYR A 28 7.58 -1.35 4.49
N ILE A 29 8.00 -1.27 5.76
CA ILE A 29 7.13 -0.88 6.88
C ILE A 29 7.84 0.16 7.75
N GLY A 30 7.20 1.31 7.95
CA GLY A 30 7.67 2.31 8.92
C GLY A 30 6.90 3.63 8.81
N SER A 31 7.45 4.68 9.38
CA SER A 31 6.89 6.05 9.36
C SER A 31 7.67 6.93 8.39
N GLY A 32 6.98 7.81 7.65
CA GLY A 32 7.59 8.74 6.70
C GLY A 32 8.24 8.05 5.49
N LEU A 33 7.69 6.92 5.04
CA LEU A 33 8.23 6.18 3.89
C LEU A 33 7.85 6.84 2.56
N LEU A 34 6.73 7.57 2.50
CA LEU A 34 6.36 8.34 1.32
C LEU A 34 7.34 9.49 1.04
N ASP A 35 8.14 9.90 2.02
CA ASP A 35 9.21 10.90 1.87
C ASP A 35 10.54 10.30 1.39
N GLN A 36 10.58 8.99 1.09
CA GLN A 36 11.77 8.25 0.64
C GLN A 36 11.58 7.74 -0.81
N PRO A 37 11.80 8.60 -1.82
CA PRO A 37 11.59 8.28 -3.24
C PRO A 37 12.23 6.97 -3.69
N ASP A 38 13.43 6.67 -3.20
CA ASP A 38 14.20 5.49 -3.59
C ASP A 38 13.46 4.17 -3.31
N LEU A 39 12.56 4.14 -2.31
CA LEU A 39 11.78 2.94 -1.98
C LEU A 39 10.74 2.61 -3.05
N LEU A 40 10.17 3.62 -3.73
CA LEU A 40 9.24 3.42 -4.85
C LEU A 40 9.99 3.30 -6.18
N GLN A 41 10.89 4.24 -6.45
CA GLN A 41 11.49 4.39 -7.78
C GLN A 41 12.32 3.17 -8.21
N ARG A 42 12.94 2.45 -7.27
CA ARG A 42 13.67 1.21 -7.58
C ARG A 42 12.81 0.09 -8.18
N HIS A 43 11.50 0.15 -7.96
CA HIS A 43 10.53 -0.85 -8.46
C HIS A 43 9.80 -0.38 -9.72
N ILE A 44 10.14 0.80 -10.25
CA ILE A 44 9.58 1.35 -11.48
C ILE A 44 10.53 1.04 -12.63
N HIS A 45 10.19 0.00 -13.40
CA HIS A 45 11.02 -0.49 -14.52
C HIS A 45 10.75 0.23 -15.86
N GLY A 46 9.94 1.29 -15.86
CA GLY A 46 9.55 2.03 -17.05
C GLY A 46 9.48 3.54 -16.81
N LYS A 47 8.86 4.26 -17.75
CA LYS A 47 8.80 5.73 -17.75
C LYS A 47 7.40 6.29 -17.48
N ARG A 48 6.39 5.43 -17.39
CA ARG A 48 4.99 5.82 -17.22
C ARG A 48 4.40 5.14 -16.00
N VAL A 49 3.79 5.92 -15.14
CA VAL A 49 3.12 5.45 -13.92
C VAL A 49 1.66 5.91 -13.94
N LEU A 50 0.75 5.03 -13.56
CA LEU A 50 -0.66 5.36 -13.34
C LEU A 50 -0.99 5.15 -11.86
N VAL A 51 -1.25 6.22 -11.13
CA VAL A 51 -1.70 6.15 -9.73
C VAL A 51 -3.23 6.00 -9.72
N VAL A 52 -3.71 4.92 -9.13
CA VAL A 52 -5.15 4.65 -8.97
C VAL A 52 -5.53 4.88 -7.52
N THR A 53 -6.52 5.73 -7.28
CA THR A 53 -7.00 6.09 -5.93
C THR A 53 -8.50 6.41 -5.92
N ASN A 54 -9.02 7.01 -4.84
CA ASN A 54 -10.39 7.51 -4.74
C ASN A 54 -10.44 8.96 -4.23
N ASP A 55 -11.63 9.54 -4.26
CA ASP A 55 -11.88 10.95 -3.91
C ASP A 55 -11.62 11.28 -2.42
N THR A 56 -11.48 10.26 -1.57
CA THR A 56 -11.14 10.45 -0.14
C THR A 56 -9.64 10.43 0.10
N VAL A 57 -8.92 9.50 -0.53
CA VAL A 57 -7.48 9.29 -0.32
C VAL A 57 -6.65 10.20 -1.23
N GLY A 58 -7.13 10.50 -2.44
CA GLY A 58 -6.44 11.35 -3.41
C GLY A 58 -6.02 12.70 -2.84
N PRO A 59 -6.95 13.51 -2.29
CA PRO A 59 -6.62 14.81 -1.69
C PRO A 59 -5.63 14.76 -0.52
N LEU A 60 -5.43 13.60 0.10
CA LEU A 60 -4.54 13.45 1.26
C LEU A 60 -3.11 13.07 0.85
N TYR A 61 -2.96 12.20 -0.14
CA TYR A 61 -1.69 11.51 -0.39
C TYR A 61 -1.23 11.49 -1.85
N LEU A 62 -2.08 11.86 -2.82
CA LEU A 62 -1.73 11.76 -4.24
C LEU A 62 -0.55 12.65 -4.61
N ASP A 63 -0.54 13.90 -4.14
CA ASP A 63 0.56 14.83 -4.43
C ASP A 63 1.87 14.33 -3.83
N LYS A 64 1.83 13.84 -2.58
CA LYS A 64 3.00 13.28 -1.90
C LYS A 64 3.56 12.06 -2.63
N VAL A 65 2.70 11.16 -3.07
CA VAL A 65 3.09 9.97 -3.87
C VAL A 65 3.65 10.40 -5.23
N THR A 66 2.99 11.35 -5.90
CA THR A 66 3.45 11.85 -7.21
C THR A 66 4.82 12.50 -7.11
N GLU A 67 5.05 13.28 -6.05
CA GLU A 67 6.36 13.83 -5.76
C GLU A 67 7.39 12.73 -5.51
N ALA A 68 7.07 11.72 -4.68
CA ALA A 68 7.97 10.59 -4.43
C ALA A 68 8.34 9.82 -5.71
N LEU A 69 7.40 9.70 -6.66
CA LEU A 69 7.62 9.01 -7.94
C LEU A 69 8.48 9.83 -8.94
N THR A 70 8.47 11.16 -8.84
CA THR A 70 9.07 12.05 -9.85
C THR A 70 10.28 12.83 -9.35
N ARG A 71 10.46 12.98 -8.03
CA ARG A 71 11.56 13.73 -7.42
C ARG A 71 12.89 13.13 -7.85
N GLY A 72 13.72 13.94 -8.53
CA GLY A 72 15.01 13.50 -9.06
C GLY A 72 14.93 12.60 -10.30
N ASN A 73 13.73 12.32 -10.83
CA ASN A 73 13.51 11.42 -11.96
C ASN A 73 12.61 12.06 -13.04
N PRO A 74 13.15 12.96 -13.88
CA PRO A 74 12.37 13.70 -14.88
C PRO A 74 11.84 12.81 -16.03
N ASN A 75 12.27 11.54 -16.10
CA ASN A 75 11.84 10.61 -17.13
C ASN A 75 10.56 9.85 -16.78
N VAL A 76 10.09 9.97 -15.53
CA VAL A 76 8.84 9.35 -15.08
C VAL A 76 7.70 10.35 -15.20
N SER A 77 6.69 10.00 -15.99
CA SER A 77 5.42 10.74 -16.05
C SER A 77 4.34 9.97 -15.29
N VAL A 78 3.61 10.71 -14.45
CA VAL A 78 2.54 10.18 -13.60
C VAL A 78 1.19 10.66 -14.12
N GLU A 79 0.26 9.73 -14.29
CA GLU A 79 -1.16 9.97 -14.51
C GLU A 79 -1.93 9.50 -13.27
N SER A 80 -3.11 10.04 -13.01
CA SER A 80 -3.97 9.57 -11.92
C SER A 80 -5.41 9.36 -12.36
N GLU A 81 -6.10 8.38 -11.76
CA GLU A 81 -7.52 8.11 -12.03
C GLU A 81 -8.25 7.47 -10.83
N THR A 82 -9.57 7.64 -10.84
CA THR A 82 -10.54 7.05 -9.93
C THR A 82 -10.97 5.64 -10.33
N LEU A 83 -11.38 4.88 -9.32
CA LEU A 83 -11.55 3.44 -9.28
C LEU A 83 -12.25 2.74 -10.49
N MET A 84 -13.19 3.37 -11.18
CA MET A 84 -14.01 2.71 -12.22
C MET A 84 -13.52 2.90 -13.66
N LYS A 85 -12.48 3.73 -13.90
CA LYS A 85 -12.04 4.12 -15.26
C LYS A 85 -10.59 3.81 -15.58
N VAL A 86 -9.98 2.88 -14.83
CA VAL A 86 -8.55 2.57 -14.94
C VAL A 86 -8.14 2.17 -16.36
N PHE A 87 -8.93 1.32 -17.04
CA PHE A 87 -8.61 0.88 -18.40
C PHE A 87 -8.74 2.01 -19.43
N ASP A 88 -9.82 2.79 -19.35
CA ASP A 88 -10.06 3.91 -20.27
C ASP A 88 -8.90 4.91 -20.19
N LYS A 89 -8.56 5.35 -18.97
CA LYS A 89 -7.44 6.24 -18.75
C LYS A 89 -6.11 5.66 -19.25
N ALA A 90 -5.85 4.38 -18.97
CA ALA A 90 -4.61 3.72 -19.42
C ALA A 90 -4.48 3.68 -20.96
N ILE A 91 -5.59 3.46 -21.66
CA ILE A 91 -5.65 3.44 -23.13
C ILE A 91 -5.53 4.85 -23.70
N GLU A 92 -6.27 5.82 -23.16
CA GLU A 92 -6.23 7.24 -23.56
C GLU A 92 -4.82 7.83 -23.40
N SER A 93 -4.16 7.53 -22.28
CA SER A 93 -2.77 7.94 -22.00
C SER A 93 -1.72 7.15 -22.79
N ARG A 94 -2.15 6.17 -23.62
CA ARG A 94 -1.32 5.29 -24.46
C ARG A 94 -0.23 4.57 -23.66
N LEU A 95 -0.60 4.04 -22.48
CA LEU A 95 0.32 3.27 -21.65
C LEU A 95 0.71 1.96 -22.35
N ASP A 96 1.98 1.58 -22.20
CA ASP A 96 2.54 0.35 -22.75
C ASP A 96 2.86 -0.69 -21.66
N ARG A 97 3.41 -1.84 -22.06
CA ARG A 97 3.72 -2.98 -21.16
C ARG A 97 4.74 -2.66 -20.07
N ARG A 98 5.51 -1.58 -20.20
CA ARG A 98 6.50 -1.13 -19.21
C ARG A 98 5.91 -0.13 -18.22
N CYS A 99 4.63 0.25 -18.34
CA CYS A 99 4.01 1.10 -17.35
C CYS A 99 3.93 0.39 -15.98
N THR A 100 3.81 1.18 -14.93
CA THR A 100 3.61 0.68 -13.56
C THR A 100 2.33 1.29 -12.99
N PHE A 101 1.42 0.47 -12.49
CA PHE A 101 0.26 0.95 -11.77
C PHE A 101 0.60 1.10 -10.28
N VAL A 102 0.10 2.14 -9.62
CA VAL A 102 0.32 2.35 -8.18
C VAL A 102 -1.05 2.38 -7.52
N ALA A 103 -1.34 1.40 -6.67
CA ALA A 103 -2.56 1.34 -5.88
C ALA A 103 -2.38 2.19 -4.61
N LEU A 104 -3.04 3.35 -4.55
CA LEU A 104 -2.99 4.25 -3.39
C LEU A 104 -4.35 4.27 -2.68
N GLY A 105 -4.45 3.55 -1.57
CA GLY A 105 -5.69 3.52 -0.77
C GLY A 105 -5.85 2.28 0.10
N GLY A 106 -7.09 2.01 0.52
CA GLY A 106 -7.44 0.78 1.25
C GLY A 106 -7.57 -0.45 0.34
N GLY A 107 -8.04 -1.56 0.91
CA GLY A 107 -8.08 -2.86 0.23
C GLY A 107 -8.91 -2.88 -1.06
N VAL A 108 -9.97 -2.07 -1.13
CA VAL A 108 -10.77 -1.92 -2.36
C VAL A 108 -9.93 -1.36 -3.53
N ILE A 109 -9.10 -0.34 -3.28
CA ILE A 109 -8.19 0.19 -4.31
C ILE A 109 -7.12 -0.84 -4.66
N GLY A 110 -6.57 -1.53 -3.67
CA GLY A 110 -5.59 -2.60 -3.85
C GLY A 110 -6.08 -3.70 -4.78
N ASP A 111 -7.26 -4.27 -4.48
CA ASP A 111 -7.86 -5.36 -5.26
C ASP A 111 -8.15 -4.94 -6.70
N MET A 112 -8.73 -3.76 -6.88
CA MET A 112 -9.13 -3.28 -8.20
C MET A 112 -7.95 -2.85 -9.06
N CYS A 113 -7.00 -2.11 -8.51
CA CYS A 113 -5.79 -1.70 -9.21
C CYS A 113 -4.92 -2.91 -9.56
N GLY A 114 -4.77 -3.86 -8.62
CA GLY A 114 -4.06 -5.11 -8.86
C GLY A 114 -4.69 -5.94 -9.98
N PHE A 115 -6.02 -6.05 -9.99
CA PHE A 115 -6.74 -6.77 -11.06
C PHE A 115 -6.62 -6.06 -12.41
N ALA A 116 -6.74 -4.72 -12.41
CA ALA A 116 -6.53 -3.92 -13.62
C ALA A 116 -5.10 -4.07 -14.16
N ALA A 117 -4.08 -4.09 -13.30
CA ALA A 117 -2.70 -4.32 -13.70
C ALA A 117 -2.48 -5.74 -14.25
N ALA A 118 -3.13 -6.74 -13.68
CA ALA A 118 -3.09 -8.12 -14.17
C ALA A 118 -3.71 -8.26 -15.57
N ALA A 119 -4.81 -7.55 -15.82
CA ALA A 119 -5.57 -7.64 -17.06
C ALA A 119 -5.03 -6.73 -18.18
N PHE A 120 -4.60 -5.50 -17.85
CA PHE A 120 -4.17 -4.50 -18.82
C PHE A 120 -2.96 -5.03 -19.61
N LEU A 121 -3.11 -5.09 -20.94
CA LEU A 121 -2.14 -5.68 -21.86
C LEU A 121 -1.70 -7.11 -21.46
N ARG A 122 -2.51 -7.86 -20.70
CA ARG A 122 -2.17 -9.19 -20.13
C ARG A 122 -1.05 -9.17 -19.08
N GLY A 123 -0.92 -8.06 -18.35
CA GLY A 123 0.01 -7.91 -17.24
C GLY A 123 0.97 -6.74 -17.44
N VAL A 124 0.90 -5.80 -16.51
CA VAL A 124 1.88 -4.73 -16.30
C VAL A 124 2.33 -4.71 -14.85
N ASN A 125 3.45 -4.06 -14.54
CA ASN A 125 3.92 -3.98 -13.15
C ASN A 125 2.94 -3.19 -12.29
N PHE A 126 2.85 -3.50 -11.00
CA PHE A 126 2.16 -2.64 -10.06
C PHE A 126 2.80 -2.61 -8.68
N ILE A 127 2.54 -1.55 -7.92
CA ILE A 127 3.01 -1.30 -6.56
C ILE A 127 1.79 -1.06 -5.66
N GLN A 128 1.84 -1.54 -4.42
CA GLN A 128 0.82 -1.24 -3.42
C GLN A 128 1.30 -0.21 -2.40
N ILE A 129 0.46 0.81 -2.14
CA ILE A 129 0.60 1.79 -1.06
C ILE A 129 -0.68 1.72 -0.22
N PRO A 130 -0.81 0.73 0.68
CA PRO A 130 -1.99 0.55 1.50
C PRO A 130 -2.11 1.62 2.60
N THR A 131 -3.26 2.31 2.67
CA THR A 131 -3.50 3.43 3.59
C THR A 131 -4.54 3.13 4.69
N THR A 132 -4.90 1.86 4.87
CA THR A 132 -5.78 1.41 5.98
C THR A 132 -5.11 0.26 6.71
N VAL A 133 -5.39 0.09 8.01
CA VAL A 133 -4.81 -1.04 8.78
C VAL A 133 -5.19 -2.37 8.13
N MET A 134 -6.46 -2.55 7.77
CA MET A 134 -6.97 -3.73 7.06
C MET A 134 -6.12 -4.05 5.81
N ALA A 135 -5.79 -3.05 5.00
CA ALA A 135 -4.98 -3.25 3.80
C ALA A 135 -3.52 -3.55 4.14
N GLN A 136 -2.97 -2.90 5.15
CA GLN A 136 -1.58 -3.06 5.58
C GLN A 136 -1.29 -4.43 6.20
N VAL A 137 -2.29 -5.11 6.77
CA VAL A 137 -2.11 -6.39 7.48
C VAL A 137 -2.68 -7.60 6.78
N ASP A 138 -3.51 -7.41 5.74
CA ASP A 138 -4.17 -8.51 5.04
C ASP A 138 -4.16 -8.31 3.52
N SER A 139 -4.93 -7.36 2.99
CA SER A 139 -5.21 -7.33 1.54
C SER A 139 -4.03 -6.90 0.65
N SER A 140 -2.97 -6.32 1.21
CA SER A 140 -1.76 -6.01 0.45
C SER A 140 -0.80 -7.19 0.27
N VAL A 141 -1.08 -8.33 0.91
CA VAL A 141 -0.20 -9.50 0.93
C VAL A 141 -0.89 -10.72 0.29
N GLY A 142 -0.16 -11.46 -0.53
CA GLY A 142 -0.64 -12.71 -1.16
C GLY A 142 -1.14 -12.56 -2.61
N GLY A 143 -1.22 -11.35 -3.13
CA GLY A 143 -1.51 -11.07 -4.55
C GLY A 143 -2.90 -11.47 -5.00
N LYS A 144 -3.86 -11.63 -4.08
CA LYS A 144 -5.28 -11.77 -4.43
C LYS A 144 -5.79 -10.41 -4.87
N THR A 145 -6.34 -10.34 -6.07
CA THR A 145 -6.87 -9.10 -6.66
C THR A 145 -8.22 -9.39 -7.28
N GLY A 146 -9.11 -8.41 -7.35
CA GLY A 146 -10.42 -8.65 -7.96
C GLY A 146 -11.44 -7.54 -7.78
N ILE A 147 -12.66 -7.86 -8.19
CA ILE A 147 -13.85 -7.03 -8.11
C ILE A 147 -15.05 -7.85 -7.64
N ASN A 148 -16.04 -7.15 -7.11
CA ASN A 148 -17.32 -7.73 -6.77
C ASN A 148 -18.22 -7.85 -8.01
N HIS A 149 -19.03 -8.91 -8.04
CA HIS A 149 -20.20 -9.00 -8.90
C HIS A 149 -21.44 -8.71 -8.04
N PRO A 150 -22.55 -8.17 -8.58
CA PRO A 150 -23.79 -7.97 -7.79
C PRO A 150 -24.30 -9.22 -7.07
N LEU A 151 -23.97 -10.41 -7.59
CA LEU A 151 -24.35 -11.71 -7.01
C LEU A 151 -23.31 -12.31 -6.07
N GLY A 152 -22.15 -11.69 -5.88
CA GLY A 152 -21.14 -12.23 -4.97
C GLY A 152 -19.86 -11.43 -4.86
N LYS A 153 -19.29 -11.48 -3.67
CA LYS A 153 -18.07 -10.76 -3.30
C LYS A 153 -16.83 -11.49 -3.83
N ASN A 154 -15.88 -10.75 -4.41
CA ASN A 154 -14.57 -11.24 -4.84
C ASN A 154 -14.60 -12.47 -5.78
N LEU A 155 -15.64 -12.59 -6.62
CA LEU A 155 -15.80 -13.73 -7.53
C LEU A 155 -15.02 -13.59 -8.84
N ILE A 156 -14.60 -12.37 -9.20
CA ILE A 156 -13.88 -12.07 -10.44
C ILE A 156 -12.55 -11.46 -10.05
N GLY A 157 -11.44 -12.08 -10.46
CA GLY A 157 -10.13 -11.65 -10.00
C GLY A 157 -8.96 -12.39 -10.64
N ALA A 158 -7.76 -12.08 -10.15
CA ALA A 158 -6.51 -12.71 -10.55
C ALA A 158 -5.56 -12.83 -9.36
N PHE A 159 -4.69 -13.84 -9.40
CA PHE A 159 -3.51 -13.90 -8.53
C PHE A 159 -2.36 -13.17 -9.21
N TYR A 160 -2.03 -11.98 -8.73
CA TYR A 160 -1.05 -11.08 -9.34
C TYR A 160 -0.24 -10.34 -8.28
N GLN A 161 1.09 -10.52 -8.32
CA GLN A 161 1.99 -10.05 -7.27
C GLN A 161 2.50 -8.63 -7.57
N PRO A 162 2.57 -7.74 -6.56
CA PRO A 162 3.15 -6.42 -6.75
C PRO A 162 4.68 -6.52 -6.88
N GLN A 163 5.31 -5.44 -7.37
CA GLN A 163 6.76 -5.27 -7.32
C GLN A 163 7.25 -4.96 -5.90
N CYS A 164 6.43 -4.25 -5.12
CA CYS A 164 6.62 -4.05 -3.70
C CYS A 164 5.32 -3.60 -3.02
N VAL A 165 5.32 -3.65 -1.68
CA VAL A 165 4.31 -3.02 -0.84
C VAL A 165 5.02 -1.97 0.02
N LEU A 166 4.53 -0.73 0.02
CA LEU A 166 5.08 0.35 0.84
C LEU A 166 4.05 0.79 1.88
N ILE A 167 4.30 0.41 3.13
CA ILE A 167 3.45 0.67 4.28
C ILE A 167 4.03 1.84 5.08
N ASP A 168 3.52 3.04 4.80
CA ASP A 168 3.77 4.23 5.61
C ASP A 168 2.71 4.34 6.72
N THR A 169 3.12 4.14 7.97
CA THR A 169 2.25 4.20 9.15
C THR A 169 1.66 5.59 9.36
N ASP A 170 2.26 6.65 8.83
CA ASP A 170 1.75 8.01 8.99
C ASP A 170 0.44 8.22 8.24
N THR A 171 0.20 7.42 7.19
CA THR A 171 -1.09 7.43 6.46
C THR A 171 -2.27 7.03 7.35
N LEU A 172 -1.98 6.31 8.45
CA LEU A 172 -3.00 5.96 9.42
C LEU A 172 -3.43 7.16 10.25
N ASN A 173 -2.68 8.26 10.35
CA ASN A 173 -3.06 9.40 11.19
C ASN A 173 -4.37 10.08 10.76
N THR A 174 -4.73 9.99 9.48
CA THR A 174 -5.99 10.53 8.94
C THR A 174 -7.11 9.50 8.86
N LEU A 175 -6.84 8.23 9.19
CA LEU A 175 -7.82 7.15 9.08
C LEU A 175 -8.88 7.28 10.20
N PRO A 176 -10.19 7.25 9.92
CA PRO A 176 -11.20 7.30 10.98
C PRO A 176 -11.02 6.20 12.04
N ASP A 177 -11.31 6.49 13.30
CA ASP A 177 -11.13 5.54 14.42
C ASP A 177 -11.86 4.21 14.20
N ARG A 178 -13.05 4.26 13.58
CA ARG A 178 -13.81 3.05 13.24
C ARG A 178 -13.06 2.16 12.25
N GLU A 179 -12.39 2.75 11.26
CA GLU A 179 -11.64 2.02 10.25
C GLU A 179 -10.29 1.52 10.80
N LEU A 180 -9.70 2.25 11.76
CA LEU A 180 -8.56 1.76 12.56
C LEU A 180 -8.95 0.50 13.35
N ALA A 181 -10.03 0.58 14.13
CA ALA A 181 -10.53 -0.54 14.95
C ALA A 181 -10.92 -1.76 14.09
N SER A 182 -11.57 -1.51 12.95
CA SER A 182 -11.89 -2.53 11.94
C SER A 182 -10.65 -3.31 11.50
N GLY A 183 -9.56 -2.63 11.15
CA GLY A 183 -8.32 -3.31 10.76
C GLY A 183 -7.61 -4.03 11.91
N LEU A 184 -7.71 -3.51 13.14
CA LEU A 184 -7.14 -4.19 14.31
C LEU A 184 -7.83 -5.53 14.61
N ALA A 185 -9.08 -5.74 14.16
CA ALA A 185 -9.73 -7.05 14.26
C ALA A 185 -8.95 -8.14 13.50
N GLU A 186 -8.37 -7.81 12.34
CA GLU A 186 -7.51 -8.75 11.59
C GLU A 186 -6.17 -8.99 12.28
N VAL A 187 -5.63 -7.99 12.98
CA VAL A 187 -4.43 -8.16 13.81
C VAL A 187 -4.70 -9.15 14.94
N VAL A 188 -5.87 -9.04 15.59
CA VAL A 188 -6.33 -9.98 16.63
C VAL A 188 -6.53 -11.39 16.08
N LYS A 189 -7.11 -11.51 14.88
CA LYS A 189 -7.25 -12.81 14.19
C LYS A 189 -5.93 -13.55 14.14
N TYR A 190 -4.83 -12.90 13.74
CA TYR A 190 -3.53 -13.58 13.63
C TYR A 190 -2.99 -14.10 14.97
N GLY A 191 -3.19 -13.35 16.06
CA GLY A 191 -2.83 -13.82 17.39
C GLY A 191 -3.60 -15.09 17.76
N LEU A 192 -4.91 -15.08 17.56
CA LEU A 192 -5.80 -16.20 17.91
C LEU A 192 -5.55 -17.47 17.09
N ILE A 193 -5.30 -17.34 15.78
CA ILE A 193 -5.23 -18.52 14.90
C ILE A 193 -3.84 -19.14 14.80
N ARG A 194 -2.76 -18.38 15.08
CA ARG A 194 -1.40 -18.86 14.80
C ARG A 194 -0.28 -18.35 15.71
N ASP A 195 -0.52 -17.40 16.63
CA ASP A 195 0.56 -16.76 17.38
C ASP A 195 0.13 -16.27 18.77
N ALA A 196 0.20 -17.16 19.77
CA ALA A 196 -0.22 -16.86 21.14
C ALA A 196 0.62 -15.75 21.79
N GLU A 197 1.94 -15.73 21.54
CA GLU A 197 2.82 -14.67 22.04
C GLU A 197 2.44 -13.30 21.45
N PHE A 198 2.06 -13.27 20.17
CA PHE A 198 1.55 -12.05 19.56
C PHE A 198 0.20 -11.63 20.15
N PHE A 199 -0.69 -12.57 20.46
CA PHE A 199 -1.95 -12.26 21.15
C PHE A 199 -1.70 -11.61 22.53
N GLU A 200 -0.82 -12.18 23.35
CA GLU A 200 -0.43 -11.59 24.64
C GLU A 200 0.21 -10.19 24.49
N TRP A 201 1.01 -10.00 23.43
CA TRP A 201 1.58 -8.69 23.12
C TRP A 201 0.48 -7.68 22.78
N GLN A 202 -0.56 -8.08 22.03
CA GLN A 202 -1.68 -7.22 21.67
C GLN A 202 -2.48 -6.79 22.90
N GLU A 203 -2.76 -7.70 23.85
CA GLU A 203 -3.44 -7.36 25.11
C GLU A 203 -2.69 -6.25 25.88
N LYS A 204 -1.36 -6.33 25.92
CA LYS A 204 -0.50 -5.34 26.61
C LYS A 204 -0.36 -4.02 25.86
N ASN A 205 -0.57 -3.99 24.54
CA ASN A 205 -0.28 -2.83 23.69
C ASN A 205 -1.50 -2.25 22.96
N MET A 206 -2.71 -2.76 23.18
CA MET A 206 -3.92 -2.30 22.49
C MET A 206 -4.17 -0.80 22.66
N ALA A 207 -3.95 -0.26 23.85
CA ALA A 207 -4.08 1.18 24.10
C ALA A 207 -3.13 2.01 23.22
N LYS A 208 -1.90 1.53 22.98
CA LYS A 208 -0.93 2.18 22.10
C LYS A 208 -1.34 2.09 20.63
N LEU A 209 -1.88 0.94 20.20
CA LEU A 209 -2.40 0.76 18.85
C LEU A 209 -3.57 1.71 18.56
N MET A 210 -4.52 1.81 19.50
CA MET A 210 -5.64 2.74 19.40
C MET A 210 -5.19 4.21 19.43
N ALA A 211 -4.11 4.51 20.16
CA ALA A 211 -3.48 5.83 20.18
C ALA A 211 -2.54 6.08 18.97
N ARG A 212 -2.51 5.18 18.00
CA ARG A 212 -1.69 5.27 16.77
C ARG A 212 -0.19 5.42 17.03
N ASP A 213 0.32 4.79 18.09
CA ASP A 213 1.75 4.77 18.36
C ASP A 213 2.51 4.15 17.17
N PRO A 214 3.45 4.88 16.52
CA PRO A 214 4.10 4.40 15.30
C PRO A 214 4.87 3.10 15.50
N SER A 215 5.46 2.89 16.69
CA SER A 215 6.26 1.70 16.97
C SER A 215 5.38 0.47 17.17
N ALA A 216 4.26 0.62 17.90
CA ALA A 216 3.27 -0.43 18.09
C ALA A 216 2.60 -0.81 16.77
N LEU A 217 2.18 0.18 15.96
CA LEU A 217 1.60 -0.06 14.63
C LEU A 217 2.59 -0.80 13.73
N ALA A 218 3.83 -0.32 13.61
CA ALA A 218 4.84 -0.98 12.77
C ALA A 218 5.18 -2.40 13.25
N TYR A 219 5.10 -2.69 14.55
CA TYR A 219 5.26 -4.05 15.08
C TYR A 219 4.07 -4.94 14.72
N ALA A 220 2.85 -4.46 14.98
CA ALA A 220 1.62 -5.20 14.70
C ALA A 220 1.47 -5.53 13.21
N ILE A 221 1.77 -4.57 12.33
CA ILE A 221 1.76 -4.76 10.87
C ILE A 221 2.79 -5.81 10.48
N LYS A 222 4.07 -5.63 10.89
CA LYS A 222 5.13 -6.58 10.56
C LYS A 222 4.82 -8.01 10.99
N ARG A 223 4.20 -8.20 12.16
CA ARG A 223 3.90 -9.54 12.69
C ARG A 223 2.66 -10.16 12.04
N SER A 224 1.82 -9.34 11.41
CA SER A 224 0.63 -9.80 10.69
C SER A 224 0.94 -10.28 9.27
N VAL A 225 1.94 -9.70 8.62
CA VAL A 225 2.34 -10.02 7.23
C VAL A 225 3.33 -11.18 7.13
#